data_AF-A0A8J8B536-F1
#
_entry.id   AF-A0A8J8B536-F1
#
_cell.length_a   1.000
_cell.length_b   1.000
_cell.length_c   1.000
_cell.angle_alpha   90.00
_cell.angle_beta   90.00
_cell.angle_gamma   90.00
#
_symmetry.space_group_name_H-M   'P 1'
#
loop_
_entity.id
_entity.type
_entity.pdbx_description
1 polymer ?
#
loop_
_entity_poly.entity_id
_entity_poly.type
_entity_poly.pdbx_seq_one_letter_code
_entity_poly.pdbx_strand_id
1 'polypeptide(L)' 'MQPLVLRRRAVEQMTGLSRSTIYAKMADGTFPKQVKLGKRAVAWRESDIVEWLNSLESGSAA' A
#
# COMPACT_ATOMS: atom_id res chain seq x y z
N MET A 1 11.69 -16.61 -2.92
CA MET A 1 11.97 -15.19 -3.21
C MET A 1 11.62 -14.40 -1.94
N GLN A 2 12.50 -13.53 -1.43
CA GLN A 2 12.27 -12.86 -0.15
C GLN A 2 11.15 -11.80 -0.29
N PRO A 3 10.23 -11.69 0.67
CA PRO A 3 9.17 -10.69 0.58
C PRO A 3 9.76 -9.29 0.76
N LEU A 4 9.77 -8.50 -0.32
CA LEU A 4 10.16 -7.10 -0.25
C LEU A 4 9.07 -6.32 0.49
N VAL A 5 9.49 -5.50 1.46
CA VAL A 5 8.59 -4.63 2.23
C VAL A 5 8.88 -3.18 1.92
N LEU A 6 7.85 -2.45 1.51
CA LEU A 6 7.91 -1.05 1.12
C LEU A 6 7.63 -0.16 2.33
N ARG A 7 8.56 0.74 2.65
CA ARG A 7 8.32 1.80 3.63
C ARG A 7 7.32 2.81 3.07
N ARG A 8 6.70 3.59 3.96
CA ARG A 8 5.73 4.65 3.60
C ARG A 8 6.17 5.50 2.40
N ARG A 9 7.43 5.98 2.39
CA ARG A 9 7.96 6.78 1.28
C ARG A 9 7.97 6.05 -0.06
N ALA A 10 8.30 4.76 -0.07
CA ALA A 10 8.29 3.95 -1.29
C ALA A 10 6.84 3.70 -1.76
N VAL A 11 5.91 3.46 -0.83
CA VAL A 11 4.48 3.34 -1.13
C VAL A 11 3.92 4.65 -1.70
N GLU A 12 4.27 5.80 -1.13
CA GLU A 12 3.90 7.12 -1.65
C GLU A 12 4.41 7.33 -3.08
N GLN A 13 5.64 6.90 -3.39
CA GLN A 13 6.19 6.99 -4.74
C GLN A 13 5.55 6.00 -5.73
N MET A 14 5.31 4.75 -5.32
CA MET A 14 4.71 3.73 -6.18
C MET A 14 3.23 4.03 -6.50
N THR A 15 2.47 4.45 -5.49
CA THR A 15 1.02 4.67 -5.64
C THR A 15 0.67 6.08 -6.09
N GLY A 16 1.63 7.02 -6.03
CA GLY A 16 1.39 8.45 -6.23
C GLY A 16 0.50 9.09 -5.15
N LEU A 17 0.12 8.33 -4.12
CA LEU A 17 -0.76 8.80 -3.06
C LEU A 17 0.03 9.53 -1.98
N SER A 18 -0.55 10.59 -1.45
CA SER A 18 -0.02 11.25 -0.27
C SER A 18 -0.23 10.38 0.98
N ARG A 19 0.59 10.61 2.00
CA ARG A 19 0.43 10.00 3.33
C ARG A 19 -1.02 9.99 3.82
N SER A 20 -1.70 11.14 3.78
CA SER A 20 -3.07 11.27 4.31
C SER A 20 -4.03 10.37 3.54
N THR A 21 -3.92 10.33 2.21
CA THR A 21 -4.76 9.47 1.38
C THR A 21 -4.52 7.99 1.66
N ILE A 22 -3.27 7.58 1.90
CA ILE A 22 -2.97 6.20 2.30
C ILE A 22 -3.68 5.85 3.62
N TYR A 23 -3.56 6.71 4.64
CA TYR A 23 -4.24 6.46 5.92
C TYR A 23 -5.77 6.51 5.82
N ALA A 24 -6.32 7.41 4.99
CA ALA A 24 -7.76 7.47 4.72
C ALA A 24 -8.26 6.18 4.06
N LYS A 25 -7.62 5.75 2.97
CA LYS A 25 -7.99 4.50 2.28
C LYS A 25 -7.79 3.25 3.17
N MET A 26 -6.79 3.26 4.05
CA MET A 26 -6.64 2.20 5.06
C MET A 26 -7.80 2.22 6.07
N ALA A 27 -8.28 3.39 6.48
CA ALA A 27 -9.45 3.52 7.35
C ALA A 27 -10.73 3.04 6.64
N ASP A 28 -10.84 3.33 5.34
CA ASP A 28 -11.94 2.88 4.48
C ASP A 28 -11.85 1.39 4.13
N GLY A 29 -10.76 0.70 4.51
CA GLY A 29 -10.53 -0.71 4.17
C GLY A 29 -10.24 -0.97 2.69
N THR A 30 -10.01 0.09 1.91
CA THR A 30 -9.73 0.02 0.46
C THR A 30 -8.23 0.03 0.14
N PHE A 31 -7.37 -0.03 1.15
CA PHE A 31 -5.91 -0.07 0.99
C PHE A 31 -5.29 -1.22 1.79
N PRO A 32 -4.17 -1.82 1.32
CA PRO A 32 -3.49 -2.89 2.02
C PRO A 32 -3.08 -2.53 3.46
N LYS A 33 -3.20 -3.51 4.36
CA LYS A 33 -2.82 -3.33 5.76
C LYS A 33 -1.31 -3.23 5.91
N GLN A 34 -0.86 -2.29 6.73
CA GLN A 34 0.54 -2.17 7.07
C GLN A 34 1.02 -3.33 7.96
N VAL A 35 2.21 -3.85 7.67
CA VAL A 35 2.97 -4.79 8.48
C VAL A 35 3.87 -4.02 9.44
N LYS A 36 3.84 -4.39 10.73
CA LYS A 36 4.74 -3.85 11.74
C LYS A 36 6.10 -4.55 11.65
N LEU A 37 7.15 -3.82 11.27
CA LEU A 37 8.55 -4.30 11.31
C LEU A 37 9.18 -4.11 12.69
N GLY A 38 8.62 -3.24 13.52
CA GLY A 38 9.11 -3.00 14.87
C GLY A 38 8.26 -1.97 15.60
N LYS A 39 8.74 -1.53 16.77
CA LYS A 39 7.98 -0.68 17.70
C LYS A 39 7.52 0.66 17.11
N ARG A 40 8.29 1.22 16.17
CA ARG A 40 8.01 2.52 15.49
C ARG A 40 8.07 2.41 13.97
N ALA A 41 8.19 1.20 13.42
CA ALA A 41 8.44 0.97 12.01
C ALA A 41 7.31 0.15 11.40
N VAL A 42 6.71 0.70 10.34
CA VAL A 42 5.66 0.05 9.54
C VAL A 42 6.07 0.04 8.08
N ALA A 43 5.63 -0.97 7.35
CA ALA A 43 5.81 -1.13 5.92
C ALA A 43 4.63 -1.89 5.32
N TRP A 44 4.57 -1.96 4.01
CA TRP A 44 3.61 -2.76 3.27
C TRP A 44 4.34 -3.85 2.52
N ARG A 45 3.71 -4.99 2.29
CA ARG A 45 4.30 -5.97 1.37
C ARG A 45 4.18 -5.42 -0.03
N GLU A 46 5.25 -5.54 -0.81
CA GLU A 46 5.23 -5.13 -2.21
C GLU A 46 4.12 -5.85 -2.97
N SER A 47 3.97 -7.17 -2.77
CA SER A 47 2.91 -7.96 -3.39
C SER A 47 1.52 -7.39 -3.11
N ASP A 48 1.19 -7.05 -1.86
CA ASP A 48 -0.13 -6.50 -1.53
C ASP A 48 -0.39 -5.15 -2.23
N ILE A 49 0.65 -4.30 -2.37
CA ILE A 49 0.53 -3.02 -3.08
C ILE A 49 0.35 -3.25 -4.58
N VAL A 50 1.11 -4.16 -5.17
CA VAL A 50 1.00 -4.51 -6.59
C VAL A 50 -0.36 -5.13 -6.90
N GLU A 51 -0.83 -6.07 -6.07
CA GLU A 51 -2.18 -6.66 -6.20
C GLU A 51 -3.27 -5.60 -6.09
N TRP A 52 -3.13 -4.64 -5.17
CA TRP A 52 -4.05 -3.52 -5.05
C TRP A 52 -4.05 -2.61 -6.30
N LEU A 53 -2.87 -2.29 -6.85
CA LEU A 53 -2.77 -1.51 -8.10
C LEU A 53 -3.47 -2.24 -9.26
N ASN A 54 -3.22 -3.55 -9.40
CA ASN A 54 -3.87 -4.37 -10.42
C ASN A 54 -5.40 -4.41 -10.23
N SER A 55 -5.87 -4.44 -8.97
CA SER A 55 -7.31 -4.38 -8.66
C SER A 55 -7.95 -3.04 -9.05
N LEU A 56 -7.20 -1.94 -9.03
CA LEU A 56 -7.69 -0.63 -9.47
C LEU A 56 -7.83 -0.55 -10.99
N GLU A 57 -6.91 -1.15 -11.73
CA GLU A 57 -6.97 -1.18 -13.21
C GLU A 57 -8.22 -1.94 -13.70
N SER A 58 -8.65 -2.98 -12.97
CA SER A 58 -9.88 -3.71 -13.27
C SER A 58 -11.16 -2.94 -12.91
N GLY A 59 -11.07 -1.82 -12.18
CA GLY A 59 -12.20 -0.98 -11.78
C GLY A 59 -12.46 0.24 -12.67
N SER A 60 -11.65 0.45 -13.72
CA SER A 60 -11.76 1.58 -14.66
C SER A 60 -12.26 1.16 -16.06
N ALA A 61 -12.97 0.04 -16.15
CA ALA A 61 -13.71 -0.38 -17.35
C ALA A 61 -15.21 -0.40 -17.05
N ALA A 62 -15.81 0.78 -16.93
CA ALA A 62 -17.26 0.99 -16.99
C ALA A 62 -17.54 2.31 -17.72
#